data_AF-A0A223B3P2-F1
#
_entry.id   AF-A0A223B3P2-F1
#
_cell.length_a   1.000
_cell.length_b   1.000
_cell.length_c   1.000
_cell.angle_alpha   90.00
_cell.angle_beta   90.00
_cell.angle_gamma   90.00
#
_symmetry.space_group_name_H-M   'P 1'
#
loop_
_entity.id
_entity.type
_entity.pdbx_description
1 polymer ?
#
loop_
_entity_poly.entity_id
_entity_poly.type
_entity_poly.pdbx_seq_one_letter_code
_entity_poly.pdbx_strand_id
1 'polypeptide(L)'
;MDKNEKILFEIKEHIGTISSNTNGWDKEINIVSWNGQKTPKFDIRAWNEDHTHMARGITLFSDEMSALVDLYQSWKKEREKKETETCELDGAAATS
;
A
#
# COMPACT_ATOMS: atom_id res chain seq x y z
N MET A 1 14.57 27.81 -15.15
CA MET A 1 13.44 26.89 -14.92
C MET A 1 13.07 27.02 -13.46
N ASP A 2 11.99 27.74 -13.18
CA ASP A 2 11.51 27.99 -11.83
C ASP A 2 11.12 26.66 -11.17
N LYS A 3 11.87 26.25 -10.15
CA LYS A 3 11.68 25.00 -9.38
C LYS A 3 10.49 25.05 -8.42
N ASN A 4 9.42 25.76 -8.76
CA ASN A 4 8.34 26.05 -7.82
C ASN A 4 6.94 25.86 -8.44
N GLU A 5 6.75 24.79 -9.21
CA GLU A 5 5.41 24.31 -9.53
C GLU A 5 4.80 23.70 -8.27
N LYS A 6 3.87 24.42 -7.64
CA LYS A 6 3.10 23.94 -6.51
C LYS A 6 2.15 22.84 -7.00
N ILE A 7 2.47 21.59 -6.65
CA ILE A 7 1.57 20.47 -6.93
C ILE A 7 0.31 20.66 -6.09
N LEU A 8 -0.85 20.73 -6.76
CA LEU A 8 -2.14 20.78 -6.10
C LEU A 8 -2.65 19.36 -5.92
N PHE A 9 -3.17 19.05 -4.75
CA PHE A 9 -3.79 17.76 -4.48
C PHE A 9 -5.02 17.93 -3.61
N GLU A 10 -5.96 17.01 -3.78
CA GLU A 10 -7.16 16.90 -2.95
C GLU A 10 -7.35 15.44 -2.58
N ILE A 11 -7.30 15.14 -1.28
CA ILE A 11 -7.63 13.81 -0.76
C ILE A 11 -9.15 13.67 -0.82
N LYS A 12 -9.64 12.81 -1.71
CA LYS A 12 -11.06 12.53 -1.88
C LYS A 12 -11.58 11.53 -0.85
N GLU A 13 -10.75 10.55 -0.49
CA GLU A 13 -11.11 9.49 0.43
C GLU A 13 -9.85 8.93 1.10
N HIS A 14 -9.95 8.59 2.38
CA HIS A 14 -8.93 7.85 3.12
C HIS A 14 -9.37 6.39 3.24
N ILE A 15 -8.55 5.46 2.75
CA ILE A 15 -8.86 4.01 2.76
C ILE A 15 -8.35 3.37 4.05
N GLY A 16 -7.15 3.73 4.48
CA GLY A 16 -6.57 3.22 5.73
C GLY A 16 -5.07 3.46 5.87
N THR A 17 -4.59 3.24 7.09
CA THR A 17 -3.18 3.34 7.47
C THR A 17 -2.50 1.97 7.40
N ILE A 18 -1.42 1.88 6.62
CA ILE A 18 -0.57 0.68 6.50
C ILE A 18 0.37 0.55 7.70
N SER A 19 0.96 1.67 8.13
CA SER A 19 1.90 1.68 9.26
C SER A 19 1.97 3.06 9.86
N SER A 20 1.92 3.16 11.19
CA SER A 20 2.17 4.39 11.92
C SER A 20 3.61 4.45 12.44
N ASN A 21 4.21 5.63 12.42
CA ASN A 21 5.54 5.87 13.00
C ASN A 21 5.45 6.82 14.18
N THR A 22 6.35 6.67 15.14
CA THR A 22 6.47 7.57 16.33
C THR A 22 6.81 9.02 15.98
N ASN A 23 7.17 9.29 14.72
CA ASN A 23 7.59 10.62 14.27
C ASN A 23 6.42 11.44 13.68
N GLY A 24 5.18 10.97 13.80
CA GLY A 24 3.99 11.64 13.26
C GLY A 24 3.87 11.52 11.74
N TRP A 25 4.47 10.48 11.15
CA TRP A 25 4.42 10.19 9.71
C TRP A 25 3.80 8.82 9.47
N ASP A 26 2.56 8.83 9.03
CA ASP A 26 1.76 7.63 8.84
C ASP A 26 1.72 7.29 7.35
N LYS A 27 2.03 6.03 7.04
CA LYS A 27 1.93 5.52 5.68
C LYS A 27 0.50 5.07 5.45
N GLU A 28 -0.14 5.69 4.48
CA GLU A 28 -1.56 5.53 4.22
C GLU A 28 -1.83 5.14 2.77
N ILE A 29 -3.03 4.63 2.53
CA ILE A 29 -3.63 4.51 1.21
C ILE A 29 -4.79 5.50 1.13
N ASN A 30 -4.70 6.43 0.19
CA ASN A 30 -5.71 7.45 -0.04
C ASN A 30 -6.16 7.43 -1.51
N ILE A 31 -7.36 7.94 -1.77
CA ILE A 31 -7.80 8.29 -3.12
C ILE A 31 -7.57 9.80 -3.30
N VAL A 32 -6.68 10.17 -4.23
CA VAL A 32 -6.22 11.56 -4.40
C VAL A 32 -6.48 12.04 -5.82
N SER A 33 -7.04 13.25 -5.95
CA SER A 33 -7.09 13.99 -7.20
C SER A 33 -5.86 14.91 -7.28
N TRP A 34 -5.03 14.70 -8.30
CA TRP A 34 -3.83 15.49 -8.55
C TRP A 34 -4.11 16.59 -9.56
N ASN A 35 -3.69 17.82 -9.26
CA ASN A 35 -3.79 19.00 -10.14
C ASN A 35 -5.20 19.22 -10.71
N GLY A 36 -6.24 18.95 -9.92
CA GLY A 36 -7.64 19.10 -10.32
C GLY A 36 -8.11 18.08 -11.37
N GLN A 37 -7.39 16.97 -11.54
CA GLN A 37 -7.81 15.89 -12.44
C GLN A 37 -9.14 15.28 -12.00
N LYS A 38 -10.04 15.04 -12.96
CA LYS A 38 -11.37 14.48 -12.69
C LYS A 38 -11.32 13.04 -12.20
N THR A 39 -10.31 12.28 -12.63
CA THR A 39 -10.13 10.88 -12.25
C THR A 39 -9.21 10.82 -11.04
N PRO A 40 -9.73 10.56 -9.84
CA PRO A 40 -8.89 10.40 -8.67
C PRO A 40 -8.18 9.04 -8.74
N LYS A 41 -7.00 8.96 -8.13
CA LYS A 41 -6.10 7.81 -8.22
C LYS A 41 -5.80 7.27 -6.83
N PHE A 42 -5.44 6.00 -6.76
CA PHE A 42 -4.91 5.43 -5.52
C PHE A 42 -3.54 6.00 -5.25
N ASP A 43 -3.26 6.27 -4.00
CA ASP A 43 -2.04 6.93 -3.61
C ASP A 43 -1.52 6.35 -2.31
N ILE A 44 -0.29 5.85 -2.35
CA ILE A 44 0.38 5.21 -1.22
C ILE A 44 1.60 6.04 -0.87
N ARG A 45 1.54 6.73 0.26
CA ARG A 45 2.66 7.55 0.76
C ARG A 45 2.57 7.79 2.26
N ALA A 46 3.67 8.29 2.82
CA ALA A 46 3.65 8.79 4.19
C ALA A 46 3.17 10.24 4.21
N TRP A 47 2.16 10.49 5.03
CA TRP A 47 1.59 11.81 5.31
C TRP A 47 1.93 12.21 6.74
N ASN A 48 2.05 13.51 6.99
CA ASN A 48 2.07 14.01 8.35
C ASN A 48 0.64 14.06 8.93
N GLU A 49 0.52 14.21 10.25
CA GLU A 49 -0.77 14.21 10.97
C GLU A 49 -1.82 15.18 10.38
N ASP A 50 -1.39 16.32 9.82
CA ASP A 50 -2.28 17.33 9.24
C ASP A 50 -2.48 17.20 7.71
N HIS A 51 -1.92 16.16 7.06
CA HIS A 51 -1.92 15.96 5.59
C HIS A 51 -1.41 17.15 4.76
N THR A 52 -0.59 18.03 5.35
CA THR A 52 -0.01 19.22 4.69
C THR A 52 1.28 18.92 3.95
N HIS A 53 2.02 17.91 4.40
CA HIS A 53 3.28 17.48 3.82
C HIS A 53 3.22 15.99 3.51
N MET A 54 3.94 15.62 2.47
CA MET A 54 3.91 14.27 1.94
C MET A 54 5.33 13.82 1.58
N ALA A 55 5.67 12.60 1.98
CA ALA A 55 6.92 11.98 1.60
C ALA A 55 6.85 11.44 0.16
N ARG A 56 7.97 10.87 -0.30
CA ARG A 56 8.00 10.13 -1.55
C ARG A 56 7.03 8.94 -1.46
N GLY A 57 6.22 8.75 -2.49
CA GLY A 57 5.26 7.67 -2.59
C GLY A 57 5.01 7.23 -4.02
N ILE A 58 3.94 6.49 -4.21
CA ILE A 58 3.49 5.98 -5.51
C ILE A 58 2.02 6.30 -5.71
N THR A 59 1.68 6.73 -6.91
CA THR A 59 0.29 6.91 -7.35
C THR A 59 -0.01 5.83 -8.36
N LEU A 60 -1.13 5.14 -8.16
CA LEU A 60 -1.57 3.99 -8.95
C LEU A 60 -2.92 4.28 -9.59
N PHE A 61 -3.08 3.85 -10.84
CA PHE A 61 -4.39 3.76 -11.47
C PHE A 61 -5.20 2.60 -10.88
N SER A 62 -6.50 2.56 -11.18
CA SER A 62 -7.41 1.56 -10.60
C SER A 62 -7.05 0.12 -11.02
N ASP A 63 -6.58 -0.07 -12.25
CA ASP A 63 -6.13 -1.34 -12.80
C ASP A 63 -4.80 -1.78 -12.16
N GLU A 64 -3.86 -0.86 -11.99
CA GLU A 64 -2.60 -1.12 -11.29
C GLU A 64 -2.82 -1.51 -9.82
N MET A 65 -3.75 -0.84 -9.14
CA MET A 65 -4.09 -1.17 -7.75
C MET A 65 -4.73 -2.56 -7.65
N SER A 66 -5.63 -2.91 -8.58
CA SER A 66 -6.23 -4.26 -8.63
C SER A 66 -5.14 -5.32 -8.83
N ALA A 67 -4.25 -5.13 -9.80
CA ALA A 67 -3.16 -6.06 -10.07
C ALA A 67 -2.22 -6.21 -8.87
N LEU A 68 -1.90 -5.12 -8.17
CA LEU A 68 -1.08 -5.15 -6.96
C LEU A 68 -1.71 -6.01 -5.85
N VAL A 69 -3.01 -5.84 -5.60
CA VAL A 69 -3.75 -6.61 -4.60
C VAL A 69 -3.80 -8.09 -4.99
N ASP A 70 -4.08 -8.40 -6.26
CA ASP A 70 -4.15 -9.77 -6.75
C ASP A 70 -2.81 -10.50 -6.63
N LEU A 71 -1.71 -9.82 -6.94
CA LEU A 71 -0.36 -10.35 -6.79
C LEU A 71 -0.05 -10.67 -5.31
N TYR A 72 -0.37 -9.75 -4.39
CA TYR A 72 -0.15 -9.97 -2.96
C TYR A 72 -0.98 -11.14 -2.41
N GLN A 73 -2.26 -11.22 -2.78
CA GLN A 73 -3.15 -12.30 -2.34
C GLN A 73 -2.72 -13.66 -2.88
N SER A 74 -2.27 -13.71 -4.14
CA SER A 74 -1.76 -14.95 -4.75
C SER A 74 -0.49 -15.42 -4.03
N TRP A 75 0.46 -14.52 -3.79
CA TRP A 75 1.67 -14.82 -3.03
C TRP A 75 1.36 -15.33 -1.61
N LYS A 76 0.41 -14.72 -0.90
CA LYS A 76 0.01 -15.13 0.45
C LYS A 76 -0.52 -16.56 0.47
N LYS A 77 -1.45 -16.89 -0.43
CA LYS A 77 -2.06 -18.23 -0.55
C LYS A 77 -1.03 -19.31 -0.83
N GLU A 78 -0.07 -19.03 -1.72
CA GLU A 78 1.01 -19.97 -2.03
C GLU A 78 1.91 -20.27 -0.82
N ARG A 79 2.13 -19.29 0.05
CA ARG A 79 2.91 -19.48 1.27
C ARG A 79 2.19 -20.29 2.32
N GLU A 80 0.91 -20.01 2.56
CA GLU A 80 0.08 -20.76 3.51
C GLU A 80 -0.02 -22.24 3.10
N LYS A 81 -0.12 -22.51 1.80
CA LYS A 81 -0.13 -23.88 1.28
C LYS A 81 1.18 -24.62 1.56
N LYS A 82 2.32 -23.97 1.31
CA LYS A 82 3.65 -24.57 1.58
C LYS A 82 3.88 -24.86 3.05
N GLU A 83 3.43 -23.96 3.93
CA GLU A 83 3.55 -24.13 5.38
C GLU A 83 2.70 -25.30 5.91
N THR A 84 1.53 -25.53 5.31
CA THR A 84 0.66 -26.66 5.64
C THR A 84 1.26 -28.00 5.18
N GLU A 85 1.90 -28.04 4.01
CA GLU A 85 2.54 -29.26 3.46
C GLU A 85 3.83 -29.64 4.23
N THR A 86 4.56 -28.69 4.81
CA THR A 86 5.78 -28.98 5.60
C THR A 86 5.50 -29.60 6.97
N CYS A 87 4.37 -29.28 7.61
CA CYS A 87 4.02 -29.85 8.92
C CYS A 87 3.67 -31.35 8.86
N GLU A 88 3.24 -31.87 7.71
CA GLU A 88 2.86 -33.28 7.56
C GLU A 88 4.06 -34.24 7.39
N LEU A 89 5.24 -33.71 7.01
CA LEU A 89 6.44 -34.52 6.78
C LEU A 89 7.30 -34.68 8.04
N ASP A 90 7.30 -33.70 8.94
CA ASP A 90 8.07 -33.75 10.20
C ASP A 90 7.41 -34.65 11.27
N GLY A 91 6.12 -34.97 11.12
CA GLY A 91 5.38 -35.89 12.00
C GLY A 91 5.64 -37.38 11.75
N ALA A 92 6.24 -37.76 10.61
CA ALA A 92 6.43 -39.16 10.23
C ALA A 92 7.78 -39.77 10.71
N ALA A 93 8.74 -38.95 11.16
CA ALA A 93 10.09 -39.40 11.48
C ALA A 93 10.32 -39.85 12.94
N ALA A 94 9.30 -39.77 13.81
CA ALA A 94 9.44 -40.02 15.25
C ALA A 94 8.91 -41.40 15.74
N THR A 95 8.74 -42.39 14.86
CA THR A 95 8.37 -43.76 15.26
C THR A 95 9.26 -44.80 14.59
N SER A 96 10.50 -44.93 15.06
CA SER A 96 11.36 -46.11 14.86
C SER A 96 12.39 -46.20 15.97
#